data_AF-A0A955TQ80-F1
#
_entry.id   AF-A0A955TQ80-F1
#
_cell.length_a   1.000
_cell.length_b   1.000
_cell.length_c   1.000
_cell.angle_alpha   90.00
_cell.angle_beta   90.00
_cell.angle_gamma   90.00
#
_symmetry.space_group_name_H-M   'P 1'
#
loop_
_entity.id
_entity.type
_entity.pdbx_description
1 polymer ?
#
loop_
_entity_poly.entity_id
_entity_poly.type
_entity_poly.pdbx_seq_one_letter_code
_entity_poly.pdbx_strand_id
1 'polypeptide(L)'
;MKILIIGITSLAYIALIQNTILEAQTSDPWVLTNAQRQAFLHYYSPIILKRGDENNESIHRGHDWITNFNFDQDGNFSNNRQTWRDEKHKYIDNTSHAQWKINPTLYTAVIEFMLKGQKSLVLLYHIYHAYQGGDFNTADIHDWERIEVRIDDVQNSGPGQGEKINYYVLTRHDHHDARVYGHSDLHFVENVDTPSQISGKHLLVWQAKWRGTRGLRKAELHYVQNGLHDFINDTAEVDITKTGERPFHYIFVNGGSPQTAEFFNATPITYQNASTKYSGLDDDTKIHTSQTKRITYELQDLADILPTHWVHANGTNTNINWKNPIFKVNLETPIESRVTGQTISVPPGIQSFLRKAKNGDRLGYINKGWFWGTYYWDGEGNWTEHPYKNFNPFYPTPPDNPVWNPYHKNGEVWNQHDYYAHRHRVRINRWRNYTFSQWLPSGWHKEENGGFDGRWIGLFPQNRSMKPDLVVDSLDYQPVEPSISDLITFSATVKNIGETTAETSILSFKIGGETNGAEFRVPSLQKGETYSVFRRIQLAAAQNYLVTVKTDIREEVNESSDGNNERVIKLKVK
;
A
#
# COMPACT_ATOMS: atom_id res chain seq x y z
N MET A 1 -41.06 47.31 -72.54
CA MET A 1 -41.74 46.77 -71.34
C MET A 1 -40.65 46.29 -70.39
N LYS A 2 -40.24 47.14 -69.43
CA LYS A 2 -39.19 46.84 -68.44
C LYS A 2 -39.89 46.57 -67.12
N ILE A 3 -39.76 45.36 -66.57
CA ILE A 3 -40.26 45.01 -65.24
C ILE A 3 -39.20 44.18 -64.49
N LEU A 4 -38.84 44.77 -63.34
CA LEU A 4 -38.36 44.27 -62.05
C LEU A 4 -37.07 43.45 -61.86
N ILE A 5 -36.28 44.06 -60.96
CA ILE A 5 -35.15 43.65 -60.14
C ILE A 5 -35.58 42.65 -59.07
N ILE A 6 -34.69 41.72 -58.67
CA ILE A 6 -34.25 41.47 -57.28
C ILE A 6 -32.95 40.65 -57.36
N GLY A 7 -31.89 41.21 -56.80
CA GLY A 7 -30.57 40.59 -56.74
C GLY A 7 -30.46 39.53 -55.67
N ILE A 8 -29.63 38.52 -55.94
CA ILE A 8 -29.01 37.69 -54.91
C ILE A 8 -27.51 37.86 -55.08
N THR A 9 -26.92 38.68 -54.22
CA THR A 9 -25.48 38.80 -54.03
C THR A 9 -24.93 37.46 -53.55
N SER A 10 -24.19 36.77 -54.42
CA SER A 10 -23.31 35.67 -54.03
C SER A 10 -22.03 36.27 -53.44
N LEU A 11 -22.11 36.76 -52.21
CA LEU A 11 -20.94 37.01 -51.38
C LEU A 11 -20.60 35.70 -50.68
N ALA A 12 -19.58 35.03 -51.21
CA ALA A 12 -18.96 33.90 -50.55
C ALA A 12 -18.61 34.28 -49.11
N TYR A 13 -19.11 33.48 -48.17
CA TYR A 13 -18.76 33.47 -46.75
C TYR A 13 -17.25 33.17 -46.61
N ILE A 14 -16.41 34.17 -46.86
CA ILE A 14 -15.00 34.22 -46.47
C ILE A 14 -14.87 35.45 -45.56
N ALA A 15 -15.43 35.35 -44.36
CA ALA A 15 -15.17 36.27 -43.27
C ALA A 15 -15.62 35.64 -41.95
N LEU A 16 -14.67 35.51 -41.02
CA LEU A 16 -14.88 35.30 -39.59
C LEU A 16 -15.50 33.96 -39.13
N ILE A 17 -14.74 32.88 -39.29
CA ILE A 17 -14.38 32.13 -38.07
C ILE A 17 -12.93 32.51 -37.81
N GLN A 18 -12.74 33.74 -37.31
CA GLN A 18 -11.53 34.02 -36.55
C GLN A 18 -11.49 32.97 -35.45
N ASN A 19 -10.37 32.27 -35.40
CA ASN A 19 -9.93 31.47 -34.28
C ASN A 19 -10.21 32.19 -32.96
N THR A 20 -11.39 32.02 -32.38
CA THR A 20 -11.54 31.92 -30.94
C THR A 20 -11.23 30.48 -30.55
N ILE A 21 -10.01 30.05 -30.93
CA ILE A 21 -9.23 29.25 -30.02
C ILE A 21 -9.05 30.22 -28.84
N LEU A 22 -9.87 30.09 -27.79
CA LEU A 22 -9.33 30.35 -26.48
C LEU A 22 -8.11 29.44 -26.43
N GLU A 23 -6.92 30.03 -26.63
CA GLU A 23 -5.70 29.43 -26.18
C GLU A 23 -5.95 29.24 -24.69
N ALA A 24 -6.42 28.03 -24.32
CA ALA A 24 -6.44 27.62 -22.94
C ALA A 24 -5.01 27.83 -22.49
N GLN A 25 -4.82 28.84 -21.64
CA GLN A 25 -3.52 29.32 -21.21
C GLN A 25 -2.78 28.09 -20.68
N THR A 26 -1.87 27.54 -21.50
CA THR A 26 -1.17 26.31 -21.14
C THR A 26 -0.23 26.71 -20.03
N SER A 27 -0.54 26.32 -18.80
CA SER A 27 0.38 26.53 -17.69
C SER A 27 1.70 25.83 -18.03
N ASP A 28 2.81 26.49 -17.73
CA ASP A 28 4.14 25.89 -17.89
C ASP A 28 4.16 24.56 -17.13
N PRO A 29 4.75 23.49 -17.71
CA PRO A 29 4.91 22.24 -16.99
C PRO A 29 5.64 22.46 -15.66
N TRP A 30 5.11 21.86 -14.61
CA TRP A 30 5.68 21.88 -13.26
C TRP A 30 5.52 20.50 -12.65
N VAL A 31 6.23 20.17 -11.56
CA VAL A 31 6.06 18.90 -10.85
C VAL A 31 5.67 19.12 -9.40
N LEU A 32 4.89 18.18 -8.86
CA LEU A 32 4.68 18.10 -7.42
C LEU A 32 5.97 17.66 -6.72
N THR A 33 6.18 18.13 -5.50
CA THR A 33 7.13 17.54 -4.56
C THR A 33 6.63 16.19 -4.07
N ASN A 34 7.53 15.34 -3.56
CA ASN A 34 7.14 14.06 -2.96
C ASN A 34 6.15 14.23 -1.81
N ALA A 35 6.32 15.26 -0.97
CA ALA A 35 5.40 15.57 0.12
C ALA A 35 3.99 15.90 -0.39
N GLN A 36 3.88 16.67 -1.49
CA GLN A 36 2.57 16.95 -2.09
C GLN A 36 1.94 15.69 -2.70
N ARG A 37 2.73 14.82 -3.36
CA ARG A 37 2.23 13.53 -3.88
C ARG A 37 1.69 12.63 -2.77
N GLN A 38 2.44 12.53 -1.66
CA GLN A 38 1.99 11.83 -0.45
C GLN A 38 0.71 12.45 0.11
N ALA A 39 0.62 13.78 0.18
CA ALA A 39 -0.58 14.48 0.65
C ALA A 39 -1.81 14.15 -0.19
N PHE A 40 -1.69 14.09 -1.53
CA PHE A 40 -2.79 13.63 -2.41
C PHE A 40 -3.19 12.18 -2.10
N LEU A 41 -2.23 11.29 -1.89
CA LEU A 41 -2.52 9.91 -1.53
C LEU A 41 -3.26 9.79 -0.18
N HIS A 42 -2.87 10.55 0.84
CA HIS A 42 -3.57 10.56 2.13
C HIS A 42 -4.95 11.21 2.05
N TYR A 43 -5.09 12.29 1.29
CA TYR A 43 -6.35 13.02 1.16
C TYR A 43 -7.44 12.17 0.49
N TYR A 44 -7.07 11.37 -0.52
CA TYR A 44 -8.00 10.54 -1.30
C TYR A 44 -8.00 9.06 -0.89
N SER A 45 -7.30 8.70 0.19
CA SER A 45 -7.22 7.31 0.61
C SER A 45 -8.60 6.78 1.04
N PRO A 46 -8.96 5.53 0.70
CA PRO A 46 -10.30 4.99 0.94
C PRO A 46 -10.57 4.65 2.42
N ILE A 47 -11.84 4.63 2.81
CA ILE A 47 -12.29 3.93 4.01
C ILE A 47 -12.77 2.54 3.58
N ILE A 48 -12.18 1.48 4.13
CA ILE A 48 -12.54 0.10 3.77
C ILE A 48 -13.39 -0.51 4.88
N LEU A 49 -14.67 -0.71 4.59
CA LEU A 49 -15.60 -1.50 5.39
C LEU A 49 -15.40 -2.97 5.02
N LYS A 50 -14.90 -3.80 5.93
CA LYS A 50 -14.59 -5.20 5.60
C LYS A 50 -15.43 -6.18 6.40
N ARG A 51 -15.96 -7.17 5.69
CA ARG A 51 -16.68 -8.31 6.26
C ARG A 51 -15.69 -9.31 6.88
N GLY A 52 -16.06 -9.86 8.03
CA GLY A 52 -15.30 -10.89 8.76
C GLY A 52 -15.91 -12.30 8.67
N ASP A 53 -15.06 -13.32 8.74
CA ASP A 53 -15.34 -14.77 8.89
C ASP A 53 -14.24 -15.42 9.74
N GLU A 54 -14.46 -15.42 11.06
CA GLU A 54 -13.40 -15.66 12.07
C GLU A 54 -13.81 -16.49 13.28
N ASN A 55 -15.07 -16.91 13.42
CA ASN A 55 -15.56 -17.51 14.67
C ASN A 55 -15.37 -19.03 14.76
N ASN A 56 -15.10 -19.69 13.64
CA ASN A 56 -15.24 -21.15 13.54
C ASN A 56 -14.13 -21.92 14.28
N GLU A 57 -12.90 -21.39 14.30
CA GLU A 57 -11.73 -21.98 14.96
C GLU A 57 -10.70 -20.90 15.34
N SER A 58 -9.83 -21.15 16.33
CA SER A 58 -8.79 -20.18 16.75
C SER A 58 -7.87 -19.77 15.61
N ILE A 59 -7.62 -20.67 14.66
CA ILE A 59 -6.79 -20.44 13.48
C ILE A 59 -7.40 -19.36 12.55
N HIS A 60 -8.72 -19.16 12.57
CA HIS A 60 -9.41 -18.18 11.73
C HIS A 60 -9.38 -16.75 12.23
N ARG A 61 -9.08 -16.53 13.52
CA ARG A 61 -9.03 -15.17 14.12
C ARG A 61 -8.10 -14.27 13.33
N GLY A 62 -8.54 -13.08 12.93
CA GLY A 62 -7.74 -12.11 12.18
C GLY A 62 -7.46 -12.49 10.72
N HIS A 63 -8.14 -13.50 10.16
CA HIS A 63 -7.98 -13.84 8.75
C HIS A 63 -8.37 -12.70 7.83
N ASP A 64 -9.32 -11.85 8.21
CA ASP A 64 -9.78 -10.73 7.40
C ASP A 64 -8.97 -9.44 7.62
N TRP A 65 -7.81 -9.47 8.27
CA TRP A 65 -6.94 -8.30 8.27
C TRP A 65 -6.29 -8.10 6.90
N ILE A 66 -6.39 -6.89 6.36
CA ILE A 66 -5.56 -6.44 5.24
C ILE A 66 -4.09 -6.64 5.65
N THR A 67 -3.29 -7.22 4.76
CA THR A 67 -1.97 -7.75 5.12
C THR A 67 -0.85 -6.87 4.55
N ASN A 68 0.27 -6.78 5.24
CA ASN A 68 1.52 -6.30 4.64
C ASN A 68 2.13 -7.39 3.74
N PHE A 69 2.70 -7.04 2.59
CA PHE A 69 3.29 -8.04 1.67
C PHE A 69 4.47 -8.80 2.27
N ASN A 70 5.24 -8.17 3.16
CA ASN A 70 6.37 -8.76 3.88
C ASN A 70 6.06 -8.84 5.39
N PHE A 71 4.85 -9.30 5.75
CA PHE A 71 4.41 -9.27 7.15
C PHE A 71 5.29 -10.11 8.08
N ASP A 72 5.86 -11.23 7.63
CA ASP A 72 6.70 -12.12 8.43
C ASP A 72 8.20 -11.80 8.35
N GLN A 73 8.58 -10.87 7.46
CA GLN A 73 9.94 -10.36 7.28
C GLN A 73 10.99 -11.41 6.91
N ASP A 74 10.59 -12.51 6.27
CA ASP A 74 11.51 -13.60 5.88
C ASP A 74 12.05 -13.47 4.44
N GLY A 75 11.51 -12.53 3.64
CA GLY A 75 11.87 -12.30 2.25
C GLY A 75 11.38 -13.39 1.25
N ASN A 76 10.60 -14.36 1.72
CA ASN A 76 10.06 -15.48 0.97
C ASN A 76 8.53 -15.37 0.82
N PHE A 77 8.08 -14.46 -0.04
CA PHE A 77 6.66 -14.24 -0.32
C PHE A 77 5.91 -15.46 -0.87
N SER A 78 6.61 -16.51 -1.32
CA SER A 78 5.99 -17.74 -1.80
C SER A 78 5.25 -18.56 -0.75
N ASN A 79 5.56 -18.35 0.53
CA ASN A 79 4.91 -19.04 1.65
C ASN A 79 3.86 -18.15 2.36
N ASN A 80 3.78 -16.85 2.06
CA ASN A 80 2.92 -15.86 2.73
C ASN A 80 1.53 -16.38 3.06
N ARG A 81 0.87 -17.03 2.08
CA ARG A 81 -0.46 -17.62 2.23
C ARG A 81 -0.50 -18.65 3.35
N GLN A 82 0.44 -19.59 3.33
CA GLN A 82 0.54 -20.66 4.30
C GLN A 82 0.89 -20.11 5.69
N THR A 83 1.90 -19.25 5.77
CA THR A 83 2.32 -18.62 7.02
C THR A 83 1.18 -17.82 7.65
N TRP A 84 0.44 -17.03 6.87
CA TRP A 84 -0.73 -16.28 7.38
C TRP A 84 -1.86 -17.19 7.87
N ARG A 85 -2.15 -18.26 7.13
CA ARG A 85 -3.18 -19.25 7.50
C ARG A 85 -2.81 -19.98 8.79
N ASP A 86 -1.59 -20.47 8.88
CA ASP A 86 -1.21 -21.45 9.91
C ASP A 86 -0.65 -20.80 11.18
N GLU A 87 0.03 -19.65 11.08
CA GLU A 87 0.86 -19.15 12.17
C GLU A 87 0.34 -17.86 12.83
N LYS A 88 -0.47 -17.08 12.10
CA LYS A 88 -1.01 -15.78 12.57
C LYS A 88 -1.79 -15.86 13.89
N HIS A 89 -2.48 -16.95 14.17
CA HIS A 89 -3.20 -17.08 15.44
C HIS A 89 -2.23 -17.06 16.65
N LYS A 90 -1.00 -17.57 16.48
CA LYS A 90 0.04 -17.52 17.52
C LYS A 90 0.53 -16.10 17.80
N TYR A 91 0.56 -15.26 16.77
CA TYR A 91 0.80 -13.83 16.89
C TYR A 91 -0.29 -13.17 17.73
N ILE A 92 -1.55 -13.46 17.41
CA ILE A 92 -2.73 -12.93 18.13
C ILE A 92 -2.73 -13.36 19.60
N ASP A 93 -2.36 -14.61 19.87
CA ASP A 93 -2.32 -15.17 21.22
C ASP A 93 -1.04 -14.79 21.99
N ASN A 94 -0.16 -13.93 21.43
CA ASN A 94 1.10 -13.51 22.02
C ASN A 94 2.05 -14.66 22.40
N THR A 95 2.06 -15.72 21.57
CA THR A 95 2.90 -16.91 21.79
C THR A 95 4.12 -16.97 20.87
N SER A 96 4.11 -16.27 19.74
CA SER A 96 5.21 -16.22 18.78
C SER A 96 5.07 -15.02 17.84
N HIS A 97 6.07 -14.78 16.99
CA HIS A 97 6.01 -13.82 15.87
C HIS A 97 5.99 -12.33 16.27
N ALA A 98 6.49 -11.97 17.45
CA ALA A 98 6.55 -10.57 17.91
C ALA A 98 7.23 -9.61 16.91
N GLN A 99 8.12 -10.14 16.07
CA GLN A 99 8.81 -9.41 15.01
C GLN A 99 7.99 -9.19 13.73
N TRP A 100 6.78 -9.74 13.58
CA TRP A 100 6.00 -9.56 12.35
C TRP A 100 5.55 -8.10 12.16
N LYS A 101 5.64 -7.62 10.91
CA LYS A 101 5.03 -6.37 10.45
C LYS A 101 3.56 -6.61 10.10
N ILE A 102 2.71 -6.73 11.12
CA ILE A 102 1.28 -7.05 10.93
C ILE A 102 0.43 -5.85 10.46
N ASN A 103 0.96 -4.62 10.55
CA ASN A 103 0.19 -3.41 10.29
C ASN A 103 -0.43 -3.46 8.88
N PRO A 104 -1.77 -3.35 8.73
CA PRO A 104 -2.42 -3.32 7.43
C PRO A 104 -1.78 -2.31 6.48
N THR A 105 -1.60 -2.69 5.21
CA THR A 105 -0.86 -1.87 4.24
C THR A 105 -1.60 -1.81 2.91
N LEU A 106 -1.77 -0.60 2.38
CA LEU A 106 -2.17 -0.39 0.99
C LEU A 106 -0.95 0.02 0.16
N TYR A 107 -0.70 -0.68 -0.94
CA TYR A 107 0.40 -0.36 -1.85
C TYR A 107 -0.05 0.63 -2.91
N THR A 108 0.67 1.73 -3.03
CA THR A 108 0.22 2.90 -3.78
C THR A 108 1.17 3.29 -4.90
N ALA A 109 0.67 4.04 -5.85
CA ALA A 109 1.46 4.72 -6.86
C ALA A 109 0.74 6.00 -7.29
N VAL A 110 1.51 7.04 -7.60
CA VAL A 110 1.02 8.27 -8.22
C VAL A 110 1.55 8.36 -9.63
N ILE A 111 0.66 8.48 -10.60
CA ILE A 111 1.00 8.72 -12.01
C ILE A 111 0.62 10.18 -12.30
N GLU A 112 1.63 11.04 -12.38
CA GLU A 112 1.50 12.47 -12.60
C GLU A 112 1.82 12.81 -14.05
N PHE A 113 0.93 13.54 -14.71
CA PHE A 113 1.18 13.98 -16.08
C PHE A 113 0.41 15.25 -16.43
N MET A 114 0.91 15.94 -17.45
CA MET A 114 0.23 17.09 -18.04
C MET A 114 -0.71 16.66 -19.17
N LEU A 115 -1.91 17.24 -19.18
CA LEU A 115 -2.92 16.97 -20.19
C LEU A 115 -3.61 18.27 -20.59
N LYS A 116 -3.49 18.68 -21.86
CA LYS A 116 -4.06 19.95 -22.37
C LYS A 116 -3.67 21.17 -21.52
N GLY A 117 -2.42 21.20 -21.02
CA GLY A 117 -1.91 22.28 -20.18
C GLY A 117 -2.35 22.24 -18.71
N GLN A 118 -3.07 21.19 -18.30
CA GLN A 118 -3.53 20.98 -16.92
C GLN A 118 -2.78 19.82 -16.28
N LYS A 119 -2.52 19.90 -14.97
CA LYS A 119 -1.94 18.79 -14.22
C LYS A 119 -3.01 17.81 -13.79
N SER A 120 -2.68 16.53 -13.93
CA SER A 120 -3.55 15.48 -13.47
C SER A 120 -2.80 14.34 -12.82
N LEU A 121 -3.49 13.63 -11.94
CA LEU A 121 -2.98 12.49 -11.18
C LEU A 121 -3.87 11.27 -11.42
N VAL A 122 -3.25 10.11 -11.54
CA VAL A 122 -3.91 8.83 -11.23
C VAL A 122 -3.32 8.33 -9.92
N LEU A 123 -4.18 8.19 -8.91
CA LEU A 123 -3.82 7.63 -7.61
C LEU A 123 -4.25 6.17 -7.59
N LEU A 124 -3.33 5.28 -7.28
CA LEU A 124 -3.61 3.85 -7.17
C LEU A 124 -3.47 3.43 -5.71
N TYR A 125 -4.41 2.63 -5.23
CA TYR A 125 -4.36 1.95 -3.93
C TYR A 125 -4.63 0.47 -4.14
N HIS A 126 -3.69 -0.37 -3.77
CA HIS A 126 -3.79 -1.81 -3.90
C HIS A 126 -3.98 -2.44 -2.53
N ILE A 127 -4.99 -3.27 -2.43
CA ILE A 127 -5.27 -4.03 -1.22
C ILE A 127 -4.65 -5.41 -1.42
N TYR A 128 -3.67 -5.72 -0.58
CA TYR A 128 -3.08 -7.04 -0.50
C TYR A 128 -3.63 -7.77 0.73
N HIS A 129 -3.84 -9.07 0.56
CA HIS A 129 -4.24 -9.93 1.66
C HIS A 129 -3.60 -11.29 1.48
N ALA A 130 -2.82 -11.78 2.44
CA ALA A 130 -1.98 -12.96 2.21
C ALA A 130 -2.78 -14.24 1.92
N TYR A 131 -4.02 -14.31 2.44
CA TYR A 131 -4.86 -15.51 2.34
C TYR A 131 -6.24 -15.23 1.72
N GLN A 132 -6.51 -15.81 0.54
CA GLN A 132 -7.84 -15.74 -0.09
C GLN A 132 -8.28 -17.10 -0.64
N GLY A 133 -9.42 -17.59 -0.17
CA GLY A 133 -10.09 -18.79 -0.64
C GLY A 133 -9.90 -19.98 0.30
N GLY A 134 -10.98 -20.75 0.48
CA GLY A 134 -11.06 -21.92 1.35
C GLY A 134 -10.94 -23.27 0.63
N ASP A 135 -10.55 -23.31 -0.65
CA ASP A 135 -10.25 -24.57 -1.32
C ASP A 135 -8.80 -24.95 -0.99
N PHE A 136 -8.64 -26.09 -0.32
CA PHE A 136 -7.39 -26.63 0.22
C PHE A 136 -6.29 -26.90 -0.84
N ASN A 137 -6.56 -26.70 -2.13
CA ASN A 137 -5.73 -27.19 -3.24
C ASN A 137 -5.04 -26.10 -4.08
N THR A 138 -5.16 -24.81 -3.75
CA THR A 138 -4.32 -23.80 -4.41
C THR A 138 -3.44 -23.13 -3.36
N ALA A 139 -2.14 -23.04 -3.61
CA ALA A 139 -1.17 -22.37 -2.72
C ALA A 139 -0.91 -20.92 -3.19
N ASP A 140 -1.95 -20.29 -3.75
CA ASP A 140 -1.86 -19.00 -4.42
C ASP A 140 -1.57 -17.83 -3.48
N ILE A 141 -0.46 -17.14 -3.72
CA ILE A 141 -0.30 -15.72 -3.36
C ILE A 141 -1.39 -14.93 -4.11
N HIS A 142 -2.04 -14.02 -3.41
CA HIS A 142 -3.28 -13.29 -3.72
C HIS A 142 -3.40 -12.53 -5.07
N ASP A 143 -4.63 -12.08 -5.39
CA ASP A 143 -5.02 -11.27 -6.57
C ASP A 143 -5.22 -9.84 -6.11
N TRP A 144 -4.63 -8.87 -6.79
CA TRP A 144 -4.56 -7.51 -6.29
C TRP A 144 -5.87 -6.79 -6.56
N GLU A 145 -6.71 -6.59 -5.53
CA GLU A 145 -7.79 -5.63 -5.68
C GLU A 145 -7.21 -4.21 -5.65
N ARG A 146 -7.80 -3.35 -6.47
CA ARG A 146 -7.26 -2.02 -6.71
C ARG A 146 -8.36 -0.99 -6.73
N ILE A 147 -8.09 0.13 -6.11
CA ILE A 147 -8.87 1.36 -6.17
C ILE A 147 -8.03 2.35 -6.96
N GLU A 148 -8.58 2.83 -8.07
CA GLU A 148 -7.98 3.89 -8.89
C GLU A 148 -8.82 5.17 -8.74
N VAL A 149 -8.16 6.31 -8.61
CA VAL A 149 -8.77 7.63 -8.61
C VAL A 149 -8.11 8.48 -9.68
N ARG A 150 -8.91 9.10 -10.55
CA ARG A 150 -8.42 10.09 -11.50
C ARG A 150 -8.81 11.49 -11.04
N ILE A 151 -7.82 12.37 -10.93
CA ILE A 151 -7.98 13.76 -10.52
C ILE A 151 -7.34 14.64 -11.59
N ASP A 152 -8.06 15.65 -12.05
CA ASP A 152 -7.62 16.65 -13.02
C ASP A 152 -7.60 18.05 -12.39
N ASP A 153 -7.05 19.04 -13.08
CA ASP A 153 -6.96 20.43 -12.59
C ASP A 153 -6.23 20.55 -11.24
N VAL A 154 -5.19 19.75 -11.04
CA VAL A 154 -4.42 19.73 -9.79
C VAL A 154 -3.68 21.03 -9.56
N GLN A 155 -3.77 21.52 -8.33
CA GLN A 155 -3.15 22.77 -7.89
C GLN A 155 -1.81 22.50 -7.19
N ASN A 156 -0.87 23.45 -7.28
CA ASN A 156 0.42 23.36 -6.61
C ASN A 156 0.32 23.61 -5.09
N SER A 157 -0.84 24.06 -4.57
CA SER A 157 -1.05 24.26 -3.14
C SER A 157 -1.37 22.96 -2.37
N GLY A 158 -1.53 21.83 -3.06
CA GLY A 158 -1.89 20.53 -2.45
C GLY A 158 -3.34 20.12 -2.69
N PRO A 159 -3.83 19.05 -2.05
CA PRO A 159 -5.17 18.53 -2.25
C PRO A 159 -6.27 19.38 -1.58
N GLY A 160 -7.50 19.25 -2.06
CA GLY A 160 -8.68 19.95 -1.57
C GLY A 160 -8.77 21.42 -1.99
N GLN A 161 -8.02 21.83 -3.03
CA GLN A 161 -7.85 23.23 -3.43
C GLN A 161 -8.58 23.57 -4.73
N GLY A 162 -9.52 22.73 -5.16
CA GLY A 162 -10.35 22.94 -6.35
C GLY A 162 -10.03 22.01 -7.52
N GLU A 163 -9.16 21.02 -7.32
CA GLU A 163 -8.96 19.95 -8.27
C GLU A 163 -10.26 19.16 -8.50
N LYS A 164 -10.40 18.59 -9.70
CA LYS A 164 -11.62 17.90 -10.13
C LYS A 164 -11.41 16.41 -10.14
N ILE A 165 -12.22 15.71 -9.36
CA ILE A 165 -12.32 14.26 -9.48
C ILE A 165 -13.00 13.93 -10.81
N ASN A 166 -12.34 13.11 -11.60
CA ASN A 166 -12.88 12.62 -12.86
C ASN A 166 -13.66 11.33 -12.64
N TYR A 167 -13.01 10.33 -12.04
CA TYR A 167 -13.60 9.02 -11.82
C TYR A 167 -12.90 8.23 -10.70
N TYR A 168 -13.59 7.17 -10.26
CA TYR A 168 -13.04 6.06 -9.49
C TYR A 168 -13.18 4.75 -10.27
N VAL A 169 -12.29 3.80 -10.05
CA VAL A 169 -12.43 2.41 -10.52
C VAL A 169 -12.12 1.45 -9.40
N LEU A 170 -13.05 0.52 -9.12
CA LEU A 170 -12.82 -0.63 -8.27
C LEU A 170 -12.51 -1.85 -9.15
N THR A 171 -11.32 -2.41 -8.97
CA THR A 171 -10.91 -3.66 -9.63
C THR A 171 -11.17 -4.83 -8.70
N ARG A 172 -12.05 -5.73 -9.14
CA ARG A 172 -12.40 -6.98 -8.45
C ARG A 172 -12.07 -8.15 -9.39
N HIS A 173 -10.92 -8.79 -9.18
CA HIS A 173 -10.33 -9.77 -10.13
C HIS A 173 -10.15 -9.14 -11.52
N ASP A 174 -10.72 -9.74 -12.57
CA ASP A 174 -10.65 -9.25 -13.94
C ASP A 174 -11.70 -8.16 -14.26
N HIS A 175 -12.57 -7.79 -13.32
CA HIS A 175 -13.59 -6.77 -13.54
C HIS A 175 -13.15 -5.41 -13.00
N HIS A 176 -13.36 -4.37 -13.80
CA HIS A 176 -13.00 -2.99 -13.48
C HIS A 176 -14.25 -2.11 -13.47
N ASP A 177 -14.88 -2.02 -12.31
CA ASP A 177 -16.15 -1.30 -12.09
C ASP A 177 -15.85 0.20 -11.98
N ALA A 178 -16.21 0.99 -13.00
CA ALA A 178 -15.81 2.39 -13.11
C ALA A 178 -16.98 3.34 -12.89
N ARG A 179 -16.74 4.42 -12.15
CA ARG A 179 -17.74 5.44 -11.79
C ARG A 179 -17.18 6.84 -12.03
N VAL A 180 -17.85 7.60 -12.88
CA VAL A 180 -17.57 9.03 -13.04
C VAL A 180 -17.99 9.77 -11.78
N TYR A 181 -17.29 10.84 -11.44
CA TYR A 181 -17.66 11.67 -10.29
C TYR A 181 -19.10 12.19 -10.42
N GLY A 182 -19.85 12.17 -9.31
CA GLY A 182 -21.29 12.47 -9.28
C GLY A 182 -22.21 11.28 -9.57
N HIS A 183 -21.67 10.08 -9.84
CA HIS A 183 -22.48 8.87 -9.87
C HIS A 183 -23.05 8.54 -8.49
N SER A 184 -24.27 7.99 -8.42
CA SER A 184 -24.97 7.68 -7.16
C SER A 184 -24.22 6.68 -6.27
N ASP A 185 -23.47 5.75 -6.84
CA ASP A 185 -22.63 4.81 -6.10
C ASP A 185 -21.38 5.44 -5.43
N LEU A 186 -21.11 6.74 -5.57
CA LEU A 186 -19.93 7.37 -4.99
C LEU A 186 -20.27 8.11 -3.70
N HIS A 187 -19.96 7.49 -2.57
CA HIS A 187 -20.11 8.07 -1.24
C HIS A 187 -18.76 8.24 -0.54
N PHE A 188 -18.62 9.34 0.18
CA PHE A 188 -17.37 9.75 0.80
C PHE A 188 -17.54 9.94 2.30
N VAL A 189 -16.41 9.90 3.00
CA VAL A 189 -16.25 10.48 4.33
C VAL A 189 -15.40 11.73 4.15
N GLU A 190 -16.04 12.89 4.34
CA GLU A 190 -15.41 14.20 4.20
C GLU A 190 -15.95 15.20 5.24
N ASN A 191 -15.34 16.39 5.31
CA ASN A 191 -15.63 17.35 6.39
C ASN A 191 -17.12 17.69 6.52
N VAL A 192 -17.87 17.71 5.41
CA VAL A 192 -19.31 18.00 5.40
C VAL A 192 -20.17 16.94 6.09
N ASP A 193 -19.68 15.70 6.22
CA ASP A 193 -20.40 14.59 6.87
C ASP A 193 -20.10 14.48 8.36
N THR A 194 -19.30 15.38 8.92
CA THR A 194 -18.81 15.28 10.30
C THR A 194 -19.00 16.60 11.06
N PRO A 195 -19.00 16.59 12.41
CA PRO A 195 -19.10 17.80 13.24
C PRO A 195 -17.90 18.77 13.15
N SER A 196 -17.28 18.91 11.98
CA SER A 196 -16.05 19.65 11.64
C SER A 196 -14.80 19.12 12.34
N GLN A 197 -14.04 18.24 11.67
CA GLN A 197 -12.63 17.97 12.02
C GLN A 197 -11.83 17.08 11.07
N ILE A 198 -12.42 16.42 10.06
CA ILE A 198 -11.64 15.55 9.15
C ILE A 198 -11.11 16.29 7.92
N SER A 199 -9.89 15.96 7.51
CA SER A 199 -9.28 16.42 6.25
C SER A 199 -9.24 15.27 5.27
N GLY A 200 -9.72 15.50 4.05
CA GLY A 200 -9.76 14.48 2.99
C GLY A 200 -11.12 14.31 2.34
N LYS A 201 -11.11 13.52 1.28
CA LYS A 201 -12.30 13.02 0.58
C LYS A 201 -12.11 11.52 0.36
N HIS A 202 -12.52 10.76 1.37
CA HIS A 202 -12.22 9.33 1.45
C HIS A 202 -13.39 8.51 0.89
N LEU A 203 -13.18 7.79 -0.21
CA LEU A 203 -14.23 6.94 -0.78
C LEU A 203 -14.59 5.81 0.20
N LEU A 204 -15.89 5.59 0.43
CA LEU A 204 -16.40 4.42 1.13
C LEU A 204 -16.37 3.21 0.20
N VAL A 205 -15.60 2.20 0.58
CA VAL A 205 -15.46 0.94 -0.17
C VAL A 205 -15.78 -0.21 0.76
N TRP A 206 -16.58 -1.16 0.27
CA TRP A 206 -16.84 -2.40 0.99
C TRP A 206 -15.99 -3.52 0.39
N GLN A 207 -15.36 -4.32 1.25
CA GLN A 207 -14.59 -5.49 0.84
C GLN A 207 -15.19 -6.77 1.39
N ALA A 208 -15.36 -7.74 0.50
CA ALA A 208 -15.72 -9.09 0.90
C ALA A 208 -14.66 -9.71 1.83
N LYS A 209 -15.09 -10.76 2.53
CA LYS A 209 -14.22 -11.56 3.38
C LYS A 209 -13.21 -12.40 2.57
N TRP A 210 -12.28 -13.03 3.27
CA TRP A 210 -11.22 -13.87 2.70
C TRP A 210 -11.74 -15.13 1.96
N ARG A 211 -12.95 -15.63 2.28
CA ARG A 211 -13.59 -16.80 1.65
C ARG A 211 -14.77 -16.39 0.77
N GLY A 212 -14.91 -16.96 -0.43
CA GLY A 212 -16.07 -16.66 -1.31
C GLY A 212 -17.38 -17.22 -0.74
N THR A 213 -18.50 -16.52 -0.95
CA THR A 213 -19.86 -16.95 -0.60
C THR A 213 -20.84 -16.68 -1.73
N ARG A 214 -22.05 -17.26 -1.66
CA ARG A 214 -23.10 -17.20 -2.69
C ARG A 214 -23.24 -15.80 -3.34
N GLY A 215 -22.64 -15.61 -4.52
CA GLY A 215 -22.72 -14.39 -5.34
C GLY A 215 -21.61 -13.36 -5.15
N LEU A 216 -20.73 -13.51 -4.16
CA LEU A 216 -19.57 -12.64 -3.92
C LEU A 216 -18.28 -13.46 -3.94
N ARG A 217 -17.32 -13.08 -4.80
CA ARG A 217 -16.00 -13.73 -4.78
C ARG A 217 -15.19 -13.20 -3.60
N LYS A 218 -14.20 -14.00 -3.21
CA LYS A 218 -13.25 -13.70 -2.13
C LYS A 218 -12.60 -12.32 -2.32
N ALA A 219 -12.62 -11.54 -1.24
CA ALA A 219 -12.18 -10.15 -1.07
C ALA A 219 -12.44 -9.15 -2.20
N GLU A 220 -13.48 -9.38 -3.02
CA GLU A 220 -13.95 -8.40 -4.00
C GLU A 220 -14.30 -7.06 -3.36
N LEU A 221 -13.99 -5.98 -4.09
CA LEU A 221 -14.36 -4.62 -3.75
C LEU A 221 -15.69 -4.24 -4.38
N HIS A 222 -16.48 -3.50 -3.62
CA HIS A 222 -17.75 -2.93 -4.04
C HIS A 222 -17.87 -1.49 -3.58
N TYR A 223 -18.55 -0.68 -4.38
CA TYR A 223 -18.96 0.65 -3.94
C TYR A 223 -20.05 0.51 -2.88
N VAL A 224 -19.93 1.32 -1.83
CA VAL A 224 -20.96 1.52 -0.79
C VAL A 224 -21.96 2.54 -1.30
N GLN A 225 -23.25 2.20 -1.28
CA GLN A 225 -24.34 3.06 -1.74
C GLN A 225 -24.96 3.91 -0.62
N ASN A 226 -24.50 3.72 0.62
CA ASN A 226 -24.88 4.52 1.77
C ASN A 226 -23.91 5.67 2.02
N GLY A 227 -24.43 6.77 2.55
CA GLY A 227 -23.62 7.81 3.18
C GLY A 227 -23.19 7.41 4.59
N LEU A 228 -22.22 8.12 5.15
CA LEU A 228 -21.71 7.88 6.50
C LEU A 228 -22.81 7.92 7.57
N HIS A 229 -23.71 8.89 7.48
CA HIS A 229 -24.79 9.09 8.44
C HIS A 229 -25.80 7.94 8.50
N ASP A 230 -25.88 7.12 7.45
CA ASP A 230 -26.85 6.02 7.38
C ASP A 230 -26.47 4.86 8.31
N PHE A 231 -25.18 4.65 8.59
CA PHE A 231 -24.72 3.49 9.36
C PHE A 231 -23.88 3.84 10.60
N ILE A 232 -23.29 5.04 10.69
CA ILE A 232 -22.29 5.35 11.73
C ILE A 232 -22.81 5.19 13.17
N ASN A 233 -24.09 5.50 13.39
CA ASN A 233 -24.81 5.38 14.67
C ASN A 233 -25.91 4.31 14.63
N ASP A 234 -25.82 3.37 13.69
CA ASP A 234 -26.78 2.29 13.51
C ASP A 234 -26.02 0.96 13.34
N THR A 235 -26.67 -0.02 12.74
CA THR A 235 -26.17 -1.34 12.39
C THR A 235 -25.03 -1.22 11.37
N ALA A 236 -24.00 -2.03 11.56
CA ALA A 236 -22.84 -2.15 10.69
C ALA A 236 -23.20 -2.90 9.41
N GLU A 237 -24.10 -2.34 8.62
CA GLU A 237 -24.62 -2.89 7.38
C GLU A 237 -24.82 -1.78 6.36
N VAL A 238 -24.45 -2.06 5.11
CA VAL A 238 -24.56 -1.10 4.01
C VAL A 238 -25.01 -1.80 2.74
N ASP A 239 -25.80 -1.11 1.93
CA ASP A 239 -26.05 -1.44 0.54
C ASP A 239 -24.76 -1.34 -0.27
N ILE A 240 -24.47 -2.43 -0.99
CA ILE A 240 -23.36 -2.46 -1.92
C ILE A 240 -23.84 -2.76 -3.33
N THR A 241 -23.14 -2.17 -4.29
CA THR A 241 -23.43 -2.33 -5.71
C THR A 241 -23.64 -3.80 -6.12
N LYS A 242 -24.72 -4.04 -6.88
CA LYS A 242 -25.12 -5.32 -7.50
C LYS A 242 -25.58 -6.43 -6.55
N THR A 243 -25.46 -6.28 -5.22
CA THR A 243 -25.79 -7.38 -4.29
C THR A 243 -26.68 -7.02 -3.10
N GLY A 244 -26.94 -5.72 -2.86
CA GLY A 244 -27.80 -5.21 -1.76
C GLY A 244 -27.07 -5.15 -0.42
N GLU A 245 -27.83 -5.00 0.67
CA GLU A 245 -27.33 -4.87 2.05
C GLU A 245 -26.36 -5.98 2.47
N ARG A 246 -25.20 -5.60 3.00
CA ARG A 246 -24.19 -6.50 3.54
C ARG A 246 -23.58 -5.96 4.83
N PRO A 247 -23.40 -6.80 5.86
CA PRO A 247 -22.74 -6.39 7.09
C PRO A 247 -21.23 -6.21 6.89
N PHE A 248 -20.62 -5.45 7.80
CA PHE A 248 -19.17 -5.32 7.93
C PHE A 248 -18.77 -5.42 9.41
N HIS A 249 -17.56 -5.92 9.66
CA HIS A 249 -17.04 -6.15 11.01
C HIS A 249 -15.81 -5.32 11.34
N TYR A 250 -15.20 -4.73 10.30
CA TYR A 250 -14.00 -3.92 10.36
C TYR A 250 -14.22 -2.59 9.63
N ILE A 251 -13.61 -1.52 10.15
CA ILE A 251 -13.34 -0.30 9.38
C ILE A 251 -11.84 -0.05 9.42
N PHE A 252 -11.25 -0.05 8.22
CA PHE A 252 -9.85 0.27 7.98
C PHE A 252 -9.72 1.72 7.50
N VAL A 253 -8.84 2.48 8.16
CA VAL A 253 -8.64 3.92 7.93
C VAL A 253 -7.15 4.20 7.71
N ASN A 254 -6.79 5.15 6.85
CA ASN A 254 -5.39 5.53 6.67
C ASN A 254 -4.84 6.19 7.95
N GLY A 255 -3.79 5.61 8.54
CA GLY A 255 -3.13 6.17 9.72
C GLY A 255 -2.41 7.50 9.47
N GLY A 256 -2.04 7.79 8.22
CA GLY A 256 -1.50 9.10 7.81
C GLY A 256 -2.55 10.18 7.62
N SER A 257 -3.83 9.87 7.89
CA SER A 257 -4.94 10.83 7.94
C SER A 257 -5.45 10.94 9.40
N PRO A 258 -4.70 11.58 10.30
CA PRO A 258 -4.87 11.43 11.75
C PRO A 258 -6.24 11.88 12.24
N GLN A 259 -6.81 12.95 11.68
CA GLN A 259 -8.15 13.40 12.07
C GLN A 259 -9.24 12.39 11.70
N THR A 260 -9.12 11.73 10.54
CA THR A 260 -10.05 10.68 10.11
C THR A 260 -9.87 9.42 10.96
N ALA A 261 -8.62 9.06 11.30
CA ALA A 261 -8.34 7.95 12.21
C ALA A 261 -8.91 8.21 13.61
N GLU A 262 -8.76 9.43 14.14
CA GLU A 262 -9.33 9.86 15.42
C GLU A 262 -10.87 9.82 15.41
N PHE A 263 -11.51 10.33 14.35
CA PHE A 263 -12.97 10.28 14.18
C PHE A 263 -13.52 8.85 14.30
N PHE A 264 -12.84 7.88 13.66
CA PHE A 264 -13.23 6.47 13.74
C PHE A 264 -12.70 5.75 14.99
N ASN A 265 -11.88 6.40 15.82
CA ASN A 265 -11.11 5.76 16.90
C ASN A 265 -10.30 4.55 16.41
N ALA A 266 -9.69 4.68 15.23
CA ALA A 266 -8.86 3.65 14.61
C ALA A 266 -7.43 3.71 15.15
N THR A 267 -6.89 2.55 15.53
CA THR A 267 -5.52 2.42 16.03
C THR A 267 -4.81 1.24 15.36
N PRO A 268 -3.47 1.27 15.26
CA PRO A 268 -2.71 0.21 14.60
C PRO A 268 -2.83 -1.13 15.33
N ILE A 269 -2.57 -2.21 14.59
CA ILE A 269 -2.38 -3.54 15.18
C ILE A 269 -0.90 -3.68 15.54
N THR A 270 -0.66 -4.10 16.78
CA THR A 270 0.67 -4.48 17.29
C THR A 270 0.60 -5.88 17.86
N TYR A 271 1.76 -6.47 18.18
CA TYR A 271 1.81 -7.79 18.81
C TYR A 271 0.99 -7.77 20.10
N GLN A 272 1.24 -6.78 20.95
CA GLN A 272 0.62 -6.63 22.26
C GLN A 272 -0.91 -6.47 22.21
N ASN A 273 -1.46 -5.83 21.16
CA ASN A 273 -2.89 -5.52 21.09
C ASN A 273 -3.70 -6.42 20.14
N ALA A 274 -3.04 -7.32 19.39
CA ALA A 274 -3.63 -8.15 18.33
C ALA A 274 -4.86 -8.95 18.79
N SER A 275 -4.81 -9.51 20.01
CA SER A 275 -5.91 -10.26 20.64
C SER A 275 -7.21 -9.47 20.81
N THR A 276 -7.14 -8.13 20.79
CA THR A 276 -8.32 -7.26 20.91
C THR A 276 -8.85 -6.76 19.56
N LYS A 277 -8.07 -6.96 18.49
CA LYS A 277 -8.28 -6.35 17.17
C LYS A 277 -8.99 -7.26 16.17
N TYR A 278 -9.05 -8.57 16.39
CA TYR A 278 -9.81 -9.46 15.53
C TYR A 278 -11.30 -9.36 15.88
N SER A 279 -12.19 -9.49 14.89
CA SER A 279 -13.62 -9.35 15.10
C SER A 279 -14.19 -10.56 15.80
N GLY A 280 -13.74 -11.76 15.41
CA GLY A 280 -14.31 -13.03 15.90
C GLY A 280 -15.76 -13.23 15.47
N LEU A 281 -16.23 -12.47 14.47
CA LEU A 281 -17.59 -12.49 13.95
C LEU A 281 -17.61 -13.11 12.56
N ASP A 282 -18.77 -13.63 12.19
CA ASP A 282 -18.98 -14.31 10.92
C ASP A 282 -19.96 -13.58 10.02
N ASP A 283 -19.76 -13.74 8.72
CA ASP A 283 -20.64 -13.45 7.60
C ASP A 283 -21.85 -12.57 7.88
N ASP A 284 -22.93 -13.15 8.37
CA ASP A 284 -24.25 -12.52 8.46
C ASP A 284 -24.51 -11.90 9.85
N THR A 285 -23.48 -11.84 10.71
CA THR A 285 -23.61 -11.33 12.07
C THR A 285 -23.76 -9.82 12.04
N LYS A 286 -25.01 -9.35 12.13
CA LYS A 286 -25.29 -7.93 12.27
C LYS A 286 -24.91 -7.46 13.68
N ILE A 287 -24.06 -6.45 13.73
CA ILE A 287 -23.64 -5.77 14.96
C ILE A 287 -23.88 -4.27 14.82
N HIS A 288 -23.90 -3.54 15.92
CA HIS A 288 -23.90 -2.08 15.86
C HIS A 288 -22.55 -1.58 15.34
N THR A 289 -22.52 -0.48 14.59
CA THR A 289 -21.29 0.10 14.03
C THR A 289 -20.28 0.43 15.12
N SER A 290 -20.70 0.83 16.32
CA SER A 290 -19.79 1.05 17.46
C SER A 290 -19.05 -0.21 17.95
N GLN A 291 -19.51 -1.42 17.58
CA GLN A 291 -18.89 -2.70 17.98
C GLN A 291 -17.89 -3.23 16.96
N THR A 292 -17.84 -2.64 15.76
CA THR A 292 -16.91 -3.05 14.71
C THR A 292 -15.46 -2.66 15.07
N LYS A 293 -14.49 -3.43 14.58
CA LYS A 293 -13.08 -3.21 14.88
C LYS A 293 -12.53 -2.06 14.02
N ARG A 294 -11.74 -1.20 14.66
CA ARG A 294 -11.21 0.05 14.06
C ARG A 294 -9.69 -0.05 13.99
N ILE A 295 -9.18 -0.11 12.76
CA ILE A 295 -7.77 -0.40 12.51
C ILE A 295 -7.21 0.61 11.52
N THR A 296 -6.04 1.16 11.81
CA THR A 296 -5.31 1.96 10.84
C THR A 296 -4.54 1.08 9.85
N TYR A 297 -4.49 1.48 8.59
CA TYR A 297 -3.53 0.98 7.61
C TYR A 297 -2.50 2.06 7.27
N GLU A 298 -1.32 1.63 6.81
CA GLU A 298 -0.29 2.50 6.24
C GLU A 298 -0.32 2.49 4.71
N LEU A 299 0.29 3.51 4.10
CA LEU A 299 0.60 3.54 2.67
C LEU A 299 2.07 3.17 2.46
N GLN A 300 2.32 2.30 1.49
CA GLN A 300 3.65 1.93 1.00
C GLN A 300 3.63 1.95 -0.54
N ASP A 301 4.76 1.74 -1.21
CA ASP A 301 4.83 1.93 -2.66
C ASP A 301 4.73 0.61 -3.42
N LEU A 302 4.00 0.63 -4.54
CA LEU A 302 3.97 -0.50 -5.47
C LEU A 302 5.35 -0.74 -6.11
N ALA A 303 6.17 0.31 -6.23
CA ALA A 303 7.55 0.21 -6.70
C ALA A 303 8.40 -0.74 -5.84
N ASP A 304 8.05 -0.89 -4.57
CA ASP A 304 8.79 -1.67 -3.58
C ASP A 304 8.76 -3.16 -3.85
N ILE A 305 7.64 -3.66 -4.34
CA ILE A 305 7.46 -5.09 -4.53
C ILE A 305 7.97 -5.51 -5.92
N LEU A 306 8.19 -4.57 -6.84
CA LEU A 306 8.33 -4.88 -8.26
C LEU A 306 9.65 -5.60 -8.55
N PRO A 307 10.78 -5.16 -7.96
CA PRO A 307 12.05 -5.88 -8.11
C PRO A 307 12.00 -7.33 -7.64
N THR A 308 11.07 -7.72 -6.75
CA THR A 308 10.94 -9.12 -6.31
C THR A 308 10.59 -10.06 -7.47
N HIS A 309 9.94 -9.55 -8.52
CA HIS A 309 9.59 -10.31 -9.73
C HIS A 309 10.78 -10.51 -10.67
N TRP A 310 11.87 -9.75 -10.51
CA TRP A 310 13.02 -9.86 -11.41
C TRP A 310 13.65 -11.25 -11.36
N VAL A 311 14.05 -11.78 -12.52
CA VAL A 311 14.62 -13.14 -12.62
C VAL A 311 15.85 -13.34 -11.73
N HIS A 312 16.61 -12.27 -11.46
CA HIS A 312 17.84 -12.30 -10.65
C HIS A 312 17.67 -11.69 -9.25
N ALA A 313 16.45 -11.52 -8.76
CA ALA A 313 16.16 -10.88 -7.47
C ALA A 313 16.93 -11.48 -6.27
N ASN A 314 17.29 -12.76 -6.34
CA ASN A 314 17.96 -13.49 -5.24
C ASN A 314 19.45 -13.79 -5.52
N GLY A 315 20.08 -13.13 -6.49
CA GLY A 315 21.51 -13.35 -6.82
C GLY A 315 21.85 -14.74 -7.39
N THR A 316 20.85 -15.62 -7.56
CA THR A 316 20.96 -16.96 -8.17
C THR A 316 20.03 -17.07 -9.38
N ASN A 317 20.18 -18.14 -10.17
CA ASN A 317 19.32 -18.40 -11.34
C ASN A 317 17.87 -18.80 -10.96
N THR A 318 17.52 -18.88 -9.67
CA THR A 318 16.20 -19.32 -9.22
C THR A 318 15.59 -18.29 -8.26
N ASN A 319 14.67 -17.48 -8.77
CA ASN A 319 13.76 -16.69 -7.95
C ASN A 319 12.89 -17.64 -7.09
N ILE A 320 12.81 -17.35 -5.79
CA ILE A 320 12.05 -18.17 -4.81
C ILE A 320 10.58 -17.75 -4.72
N ASN A 321 10.28 -16.50 -5.06
CA ASN A 321 8.97 -15.88 -4.91
C ASN A 321 8.08 -16.11 -6.14
N TRP A 322 8.70 -16.07 -7.32
CA TRP A 322 8.02 -16.08 -8.61
C TRP A 322 8.59 -17.16 -9.54
N LYS A 323 7.78 -17.56 -10.53
CA LYS A 323 8.12 -18.54 -11.57
C LYS A 323 7.57 -18.11 -12.93
N ASN A 324 7.98 -18.86 -13.95
CA ASN A 324 7.52 -18.70 -15.32
C ASN A 324 5.98 -18.64 -15.42
N PRO A 325 5.44 -17.83 -16.35
CA PRO A 325 6.14 -17.25 -17.51
C PRO A 325 6.93 -15.95 -17.23
N ILE A 326 7.59 -15.41 -18.25
CA ILE A 326 8.34 -14.13 -18.21
C ILE A 326 7.52 -13.00 -18.87
N PHE A 327 7.64 -11.80 -18.30
CA PHE A 327 7.21 -10.52 -18.83
C PHE A 327 8.46 -9.64 -19.03
N LYS A 328 8.64 -9.05 -20.21
CA LYS A 328 9.83 -8.24 -20.51
C LYS A 328 9.50 -6.74 -20.48
N VAL A 329 10.36 -5.97 -19.82
CA VAL A 329 10.27 -4.51 -19.77
C VAL A 329 11.61 -3.91 -20.16
N ASN A 330 11.60 -2.97 -21.09
CA ASN A 330 12.74 -2.10 -21.38
C ASN A 330 12.74 -0.94 -20.37
N LEU A 331 13.66 -1.01 -19.40
CA LEU A 331 13.84 -0.01 -18.36
C LEU A 331 14.70 1.15 -18.86
N GLU A 332 14.16 2.38 -18.80
CA GLU A 332 14.91 3.62 -19.04
C GLU A 332 15.80 3.95 -17.84
N THR A 333 15.32 3.67 -16.62
CA THR A 333 16.00 3.94 -15.35
C THR A 333 16.08 2.69 -14.47
N PRO A 334 17.06 2.58 -13.56
CA PRO A 334 17.11 1.47 -12.63
C PRO A 334 15.91 1.48 -11.67
N ILE A 335 15.56 0.31 -11.14
CA ILE A 335 14.60 0.19 -10.03
C ILE A 335 15.26 -0.48 -8.83
N GLU A 336 14.92 -0.02 -7.64
CA GLU A 336 15.48 -0.53 -6.39
C GLU A 336 14.39 -0.96 -5.42
N SER A 337 14.68 -2.01 -4.65
CA SER A 337 13.85 -2.40 -3.51
C SER A 337 14.71 -2.93 -2.37
N ARG A 338 14.21 -2.77 -1.14
CA ARG A 338 14.75 -3.44 0.07
C ARG A 338 13.67 -4.22 0.83
N VAL A 339 12.58 -4.57 0.15
CA VAL A 339 11.41 -5.22 0.78
C VAL A 339 11.76 -6.58 1.39
N THR A 340 12.85 -7.22 0.98
CA THR A 340 13.34 -8.50 1.52
C THR A 340 14.43 -8.35 2.60
N GLY A 341 14.73 -7.12 3.04
CA GLY A 341 15.90 -6.82 3.88
C GLY A 341 17.23 -6.79 3.11
N GLN A 342 17.29 -7.33 1.89
CA GLN A 342 18.42 -7.20 0.98
C GLN A 342 18.09 -6.21 -0.15
N THR A 343 19.10 -5.52 -0.67
CA THR A 343 18.90 -4.61 -1.80
C THR A 343 18.81 -5.38 -3.09
N ILE A 344 17.68 -5.25 -3.78
CA ILE A 344 17.49 -5.69 -5.16
C ILE A 344 17.63 -4.45 -6.04
N SER A 345 18.64 -4.43 -6.91
CA SER A 345 18.86 -3.37 -7.89
C SER A 345 18.72 -3.96 -9.28
N VAL A 346 17.70 -3.53 -10.01
CA VAL A 346 17.47 -3.97 -11.39
C VAL A 346 18.01 -2.88 -12.32
N PRO A 347 18.99 -3.20 -13.19
CA PRO A 347 19.61 -2.20 -14.05
C PRO A 347 18.71 -1.80 -15.24
N PRO A 348 18.99 -0.66 -15.89
CA PRO A 348 18.34 -0.27 -17.16
C PRO A 348 18.49 -1.31 -18.27
N GLY A 349 17.74 -1.12 -19.36
CA GLY A 349 17.70 -1.99 -20.53
C GLY A 349 16.58 -3.04 -20.45
N ILE A 350 16.62 -4.02 -21.36
CA ILE A 350 15.58 -5.06 -21.42
C ILE A 350 15.77 -6.05 -20.27
N GLN A 351 14.84 -6.02 -19.32
CA GLN A 351 14.82 -6.89 -18.15
C GLN A 351 13.66 -7.88 -18.22
N SER A 352 13.84 -9.02 -17.55
CA SER A 352 12.86 -10.11 -17.48
C SER A 352 12.30 -10.24 -16.08
N PHE A 353 10.97 -10.26 -15.98
CA PHE A 353 10.22 -10.39 -14.74
C PHE A 353 9.36 -11.65 -14.77
N LEU A 354 9.42 -12.46 -13.73
CA LEU A 354 8.60 -13.65 -13.57
C LEU A 354 7.21 -13.22 -13.11
N ARG A 355 6.17 -13.75 -13.76
CA ARG A 355 4.80 -13.24 -13.55
C ARG A 355 3.87 -14.16 -12.78
N LYS A 356 4.31 -15.34 -12.34
CA LYS A 356 3.44 -16.31 -11.67
C LYS A 356 3.97 -16.63 -10.28
N ALA A 357 3.11 -16.71 -9.27
CA ALA A 357 3.53 -17.08 -7.92
C ALA A 357 4.23 -18.46 -7.91
N LYS A 358 5.36 -18.61 -7.20
CA LYS A 358 6.13 -19.88 -7.21
C LYS A 358 5.28 -21.07 -6.74
N ASN A 359 4.58 -20.92 -5.64
CA ASN A 359 3.74 -21.97 -5.06
C ASN A 359 2.27 -21.86 -5.46
N GLY A 360 1.93 -21.05 -6.47
CA GLY A 360 0.52 -20.86 -6.88
C GLY A 360 0.31 -20.71 -8.38
N ASP A 361 -0.92 -20.35 -8.71
CA ASP A 361 -1.40 -20.09 -10.06
C ASP A 361 -1.66 -18.62 -10.39
N ARG A 362 -1.72 -17.76 -9.38
CA ARG A 362 -2.00 -16.34 -9.57
C ARG A 362 -0.83 -15.55 -10.17
N LEU A 363 -1.21 -14.49 -10.86
CA LEU A 363 -0.31 -13.63 -11.61
C LEU A 363 0.11 -12.43 -10.78
N GLY A 364 1.41 -12.17 -10.76
CA GLY A 364 2.00 -10.97 -10.18
C GLY A 364 1.54 -9.71 -10.92
N TYR A 365 1.57 -8.57 -10.23
CA TYR A 365 0.89 -7.37 -10.71
C TYR A 365 1.52 -6.75 -11.97
N ILE A 366 2.81 -6.99 -12.25
CA ILE A 366 3.43 -6.52 -13.49
C ILE A 366 2.73 -7.06 -14.75
N ASN A 367 2.06 -8.22 -14.66
CA ASN A 367 1.29 -8.79 -15.76
C ASN A 367 -0.14 -8.24 -15.84
N LYS A 368 -0.65 -7.66 -14.75
CA LYS A 368 -2.03 -7.18 -14.69
C LYS A 368 -2.15 -5.96 -15.59
N GLY A 369 -3.13 -5.96 -16.51
CA GLY A 369 -3.31 -4.85 -17.44
C GLY A 369 -3.57 -3.52 -16.76
N TRP A 370 -4.18 -3.57 -15.58
CA TRP A 370 -4.38 -2.38 -14.76
C TRP A 370 -3.07 -1.69 -14.35
N PHE A 371 -1.93 -2.39 -14.27
CA PHE A 371 -0.63 -1.78 -14.00
C PHE A 371 -0.19 -0.87 -15.15
N TRP A 372 -0.62 -1.21 -16.36
CA TRP A 372 -0.36 -0.48 -17.61
C TRP A 372 -1.51 0.43 -18.03
N GLY A 373 -2.59 0.49 -17.23
CA GLY A 373 -3.82 1.21 -17.58
C GLY A 373 -4.64 0.54 -18.68
N THR A 374 -4.32 -0.70 -19.08
CA THR A 374 -4.96 -1.38 -20.21
C THR A 374 -6.03 -2.36 -19.74
N TYR A 375 -7.19 -1.83 -19.37
CA TYR A 375 -8.34 -2.63 -18.94
C TYR A 375 -9.65 -2.15 -19.57
N TYR A 376 -10.72 -2.95 -19.44
CA TYR A 376 -12.04 -2.54 -19.90
C TYR A 376 -12.71 -1.63 -18.88
N TRP A 377 -13.04 -0.41 -19.31
CA TRP A 377 -13.86 0.49 -18.52
C TRP A 377 -15.24 -0.12 -18.25
N ASP A 378 -15.61 -0.29 -16.98
CA ASP A 378 -16.91 -0.82 -16.54
C ASP A 378 -17.21 -2.21 -17.16
N GLY A 379 -16.22 -3.11 -17.09
CA GLY A 379 -16.26 -4.40 -17.75
C GLY A 379 -15.26 -5.42 -17.22
N GLU A 380 -15.41 -6.67 -17.66
CA GLU A 380 -14.46 -7.76 -17.38
C GLU A 380 -13.42 -7.85 -18.49
N GLY A 381 -12.16 -8.03 -18.13
CA GLY A 381 -11.08 -8.44 -19.01
C GLY A 381 -9.83 -7.58 -18.94
N ASN A 382 -8.71 -8.22 -19.26
CA ASN A 382 -7.38 -7.62 -19.36
C ASN A 382 -6.89 -7.65 -20.82
N TRP A 383 -6.46 -6.51 -21.35
CA TRP A 383 -5.92 -6.41 -22.72
C TRP A 383 -4.55 -7.06 -22.91
N THR A 384 -3.73 -7.18 -21.85
CA THR A 384 -2.35 -7.66 -21.96
C THR A 384 -2.22 -9.18 -22.00
N GLU A 385 -3.25 -9.92 -21.60
CA GLU A 385 -3.21 -11.39 -21.56
C GLU A 385 -3.56 -12.04 -22.91
N HIS A 386 -4.22 -11.32 -23.83
CA HIS A 386 -4.65 -11.85 -25.12
C HIS A 386 -4.45 -10.88 -26.30
N PRO A 387 -3.21 -10.46 -26.62
CA PRO A 387 -2.99 -9.55 -27.74
C PRO A 387 -3.32 -10.13 -29.13
N TYR A 388 -3.53 -11.46 -29.30
CA TYR A 388 -3.51 -12.07 -30.64
C TYR A 388 -4.63 -13.05 -31.03
N LYS A 389 -5.60 -13.42 -30.17
CA LYS A 389 -6.56 -14.47 -30.56
C LYS A 389 -7.81 -14.01 -31.32
N ASN A 390 -8.19 -12.73 -31.25
CA ASN A 390 -9.46 -12.25 -31.83
C ASN A 390 -9.32 -10.97 -32.66
N PHE A 391 -8.29 -10.86 -33.51
CA PHE A 391 -8.36 -9.89 -34.61
C PHE A 391 -9.36 -10.39 -35.66
N ASN A 392 -10.61 -9.93 -35.58
CA ASN A 392 -11.60 -10.14 -36.64
C ASN A 392 -11.60 -8.90 -37.56
N PRO A 393 -11.08 -9.00 -38.80
CA PRO A 393 -10.97 -7.88 -39.71
C PRO A 393 -12.31 -7.37 -40.28
N PHE A 394 -13.44 -8.05 -40.00
CA PHE A 394 -14.76 -7.70 -40.53
C PHE A 394 -15.65 -6.86 -39.60
N TYR A 395 -15.24 -6.64 -38.34
CA TYR A 395 -15.87 -5.62 -37.51
C TYR A 395 -15.09 -4.32 -37.65
N PRO A 396 -15.75 -3.16 -37.86
CA PRO A 396 -15.06 -1.89 -37.80
C PRO A 396 -14.36 -1.82 -36.44
N THR A 397 -13.03 -1.90 -36.48
CA THR A 397 -12.18 -1.67 -35.32
C THR A 397 -12.63 -0.36 -34.68
N PRO A 398 -12.91 -0.33 -33.37
CA PRO A 398 -13.07 0.94 -32.69
C PRO A 398 -11.84 1.80 -33.03
N PRO A 399 -11.99 3.13 -33.23
CA PRO A 399 -10.85 4.04 -33.39
C PRO A 399 -9.83 3.93 -32.22
N ASP A 400 -10.25 3.29 -31.14
CA ASP A 400 -9.61 3.17 -29.84
C ASP A 400 -9.10 1.72 -29.64
N ASN A 401 -8.20 1.24 -30.50
CA ASN A 401 -7.52 -0.04 -30.30
C ASN A 401 -6.31 0.12 -29.36
N PRO A 402 -6.40 -0.22 -28.06
CA PRO A 402 -5.30 -0.06 -27.12
C PRO A 402 -4.14 -1.03 -27.37
N VAL A 403 -4.31 -2.08 -28.19
CA VAL A 403 -3.21 -3.00 -28.55
C VAL A 403 -2.20 -2.31 -29.46
N TRP A 404 -2.64 -1.35 -30.28
CA TRP A 404 -1.73 -0.51 -31.04
C TRP A 404 -1.30 0.68 -30.19
N ASN A 405 -0.37 0.42 -29.25
CA ASN A 405 0.44 1.50 -28.73
C ASN A 405 1.32 2.00 -29.90
N PRO A 406 1.12 3.23 -30.44
CA PRO A 406 1.92 3.76 -31.56
C PRO A 406 3.43 3.77 -31.27
N TYR A 407 3.80 3.73 -29.99
CA TYR A 407 5.18 3.74 -29.51
C TYR A 407 5.75 2.32 -29.31
N HIS A 408 4.92 1.27 -29.41
CA HIS A 408 5.30 -0.12 -29.14
C HIS A 408 5.57 -0.87 -30.45
N LYS A 409 6.84 -0.94 -30.85
CA LYS A 409 7.24 -1.57 -32.12
C LYS A 409 7.31 -3.09 -32.09
N ASN A 410 7.39 -3.72 -30.91
CA ASN A 410 7.94 -5.08 -30.79
C ASN A 410 7.10 -6.12 -30.05
N GLY A 411 5.81 -5.89 -29.72
CA GLY A 411 4.82 -6.91 -29.32
C GLY A 411 5.11 -7.80 -28.08
N GLU A 412 6.35 -7.87 -27.62
CA GLU A 412 6.89 -8.80 -26.61
C GLU A 412 7.66 -8.07 -25.50
N VAL A 413 7.95 -6.77 -25.66
CA VAL A 413 8.72 -5.96 -24.71
C VAL A 413 8.03 -4.62 -24.50
N TRP A 414 7.56 -4.39 -23.28
CA TRP A 414 6.94 -3.13 -22.84
C TRP A 414 7.99 -2.09 -22.50
N ASN A 415 7.74 -0.80 -22.72
CA ASN A 415 8.61 0.24 -22.18
C ASN A 415 8.18 0.56 -20.75
N GLN A 416 9.13 0.86 -19.87
CA GLN A 416 8.89 1.17 -18.45
C GLN A 416 7.70 2.13 -18.25
N HIS A 417 7.66 3.22 -19.00
CA HIS A 417 6.66 4.27 -18.82
C HIS A 417 5.46 4.15 -19.75
N ASP A 418 5.22 3.00 -20.39
CA ASP A 418 3.96 2.78 -21.10
C ASP A 418 2.79 2.87 -20.09
N TYR A 419 1.80 3.72 -20.39
CA TYR A 419 0.58 3.83 -19.60
C TYR A 419 -0.59 4.33 -20.46
N TYR A 420 -1.71 3.62 -20.37
CA TYR A 420 -2.94 3.98 -21.04
C TYR A 420 -3.87 4.70 -20.06
N ALA A 421 -3.91 6.03 -20.16
CA ALA A 421 -4.74 6.85 -19.31
C ALA A 421 -6.19 6.90 -19.83
N HIS A 422 -7.12 6.42 -19.02
CA HIS A 422 -8.55 6.58 -19.28
C HIS A 422 -9.01 8.02 -18.96
N ARG A 423 -10.11 8.45 -19.60
CA ARG A 423 -10.89 9.63 -19.24
C ARG A 423 -12.37 9.27 -19.19
N HIS A 424 -13.18 10.16 -18.64
CA HIS A 424 -14.62 9.94 -18.51
C HIS A 424 -15.28 9.47 -19.82
N ARG A 425 -16.29 8.61 -19.63
CA ARG A 425 -17.14 8.12 -20.70
C ARG A 425 -18.10 9.22 -21.14
N VAL A 426 -18.27 9.45 -22.44
CA VAL A 426 -19.35 10.29 -22.98
C VAL A 426 -20.36 9.39 -23.67
N ARG A 427 -21.61 9.48 -23.18
CA ARG A 427 -22.75 8.86 -23.83
C ARG A 427 -23.14 9.71 -25.03
N ILE A 428 -22.91 9.20 -26.23
CA ILE A 428 -23.29 9.91 -27.47
C ILE A 428 -24.75 9.59 -27.83
N ASN A 429 -25.21 8.35 -27.62
CA ASN A 429 -26.61 7.97 -27.79
C ASN A 429 -26.97 6.68 -27.02
N ARG A 430 -28.23 6.21 -27.17
CA ARG A 430 -28.78 5.03 -26.49
C ARG A 430 -27.97 3.74 -26.68
N TRP A 431 -27.18 3.64 -27.75
CA TRP A 431 -26.49 2.42 -28.19
C TRP A 431 -24.97 2.55 -28.26
N ARG A 432 -24.40 3.75 -28.06
CA ARG A 432 -22.95 3.99 -28.17
C ARG A 432 -22.45 4.90 -27.04
N ASN A 433 -21.51 4.36 -26.28
CA ASN A 433 -20.72 5.07 -25.28
C ASN A 433 -19.25 5.01 -25.72
N TYR A 434 -18.55 6.14 -25.70
CA TYR A 434 -17.09 6.18 -25.92
C TYR A 434 -16.40 6.50 -24.61
N THR A 435 -15.32 5.79 -24.31
CA THR A 435 -14.38 6.17 -23.25
C THR A 435 -13.23 6.90 -23.93
N PHE A 436 -13.07 8.20 -23.70
CA PHE A 436 -11.92 8.92 -24.24
C PHE A 436 -10.67 8.45 -23.51
N SER A 437 -9.85 7.61 -24.10
CA SER A 437 -8.62 7.09 -23.46
C SER A 437 -7.45 7.29 -24.41
N GLN A 438 -6.24 7.42 -23.88
CA GLN A 438 -5.05 7.59 -24.71
C GLN A 438 -3.80 7.03 -24.03
N TRP A 439 -2.89 6.52 -24.85
CA TRP A 439 -1.51 6.31 -24.42
C TRP A 439 -0.89 7.66 -24.06
N LEU A 440 -0.23 7.72 -22.89
CA LEU A 440 0.55 8.89 -22.54
C LEU A 440 1.75 9.00 -23.51
N PRO A 441 2.08 10.22 -23.99
CA PRO A 441 3.13 10.41 -24.99
C PRO A 441 4.51 10.06 -24.43
N SER A 442 5.44 9.65 -25.30
CA SER A 442 6.83 9.39 -24.88
C SER A 442 7.41 10.56 -24.08
N GLY A 443 8.05 10.26 -22.94
CA GLY A 443 8.62 11.27 -22.04
C GLY A 443 7.62 11.95 -21.10
N TRP A 444 6.34 11.57 -21.07
CA TRP A 444 5.34 12.15 -20.18
C TRP A 444 5.75 12.15 -18.70
N HIS A 445 6.54 11.16 -18.28
CA HIS A 445 6.95 10.92 -16.89
C HIS A 445 8.11 11.81 -16.45
N LYS A 446 8.75 12.54 -17.38
CA LYS A 446 9.94 13.34 -17.10
C LYS A 446 9.56 14.64 -16.41
N GLU A 447 10.44 15.10 -15.53
CA GLU A 447 10.23 16.33 -14.76
C GLU A 447 10.06 17.55 -15.66
N GLU A 448 10.86 17.65 -16.74
CA GLU A 448 10.74 18.74 -17.72
C GLU A 448 9.38 18.78 -18.45
N ASN A 449 8.65 17.66 -18.46
CA ASN A 449 7.30 17.55 -19.02
C ASN A 449 6.21 17.61 -17.95
N GLY A 450 6.59 17.90 -16.71
CA GLY A 450 5.68 18.01 -15.57
C GLY A 450 5.07 16.69 -15.12
N GLY A 451 5.80 15.57 -15.30
CA GLY A 451 5.31 14.25 -14.91
C GLY A 451 6.17 13.52 -13.89
N PHE A 452 5.62 12.40 -13.43
CA PHE A 452 6.24 11.46 -12.50
C PHE A 452 5.51 10.11 -12.55
N ASP A 453 6.26 9.01 -12.51
CA ASP A 453 5.71 7.65 -12.57
C ASP A 453 6.03 6.85 -11.30
N GLY A 454 5.17 6.99 -10.30
CA GLY A 454 5.28 6.32 -9.01
C GLY A 454 5.10 4.80 -9.04
N ARG A 455 4.83 4.20 -10.22
CA ARG A 455 4.87 2.74 -10.36
C ARG A 455 6.30 2.19 -10.24
N TRP A 456 7.31 3.02 -10.51
CA TRP A 456 8.72 2.63 -10.55
C TRP A 456 9.58 3.33 -9.49
N ILE A 457 9.08 4.42 -8.90
CA ILE A 457 9.79 5.23 -7.91
C ILE A 457 8.92 5.33 -6.65
N GLY A 458 9.44 4.89 -5.51
CA GLY A 458 8.74 4.97 -4.23
C GLY A 458 8.67 6.39 -3.66
N LEU A 459 7.56 6.71 -2.99
CA LEU A 459 7.31 7.95 -2.29
C LEU A 459 7.42 7.79 -0.79
N PHE A 460 6.96 6.68 -0.25
CA PHE A 460 7.04 6.40 1.17
C PHE A 460 8.40 5.79 1.48
N PRO A 461 8.95 6.08 2.67
CA PRO A 461 10.01 5.24 3.17
C PRO A 461 9.41 3.83 3.26
N GLN A 462 9.93 2.92 2.42
CA GLN A 462 9.95 1.52 2.79
C GLN A 462 10.50 1.45 4.21
N ASN A 463 10.13 0.45 5.00
CA ASN A 463 10.80 0.18 6.27
C ASN A 463 12.31 -0.17 6.12
N ARG A 464 13.06 0.46 5.21
CA ARG A 464 14.31 1.10 5.61
C ARG A 464 13.98 2.07 6.75
N SER A 465 13.95 1.54 7.96
CA SER A 465 14.59 2.33 8.97
C SER A 465 16.04 2.51 8.51
N MET A 466 16.33 3.54 7.71
CA MET A 466 17.67 4.13 7.65
C MET A 466 17.93 4.87 8.97
N LYS A 467 17.58 4.21 10.08
CA LYS A 467 17.86 4.64 11.42
C LYS A 467 18.72 3.56 12.07
N PRO A 468 19.50 3.95 13.07
CA PRO A 468 20.10 2.98 13.99
C PRO A 468 19.03 2.15 14.71
N ASP A 469 19.47 1.04 15.30
CA ASP A 469 18.67 0.17 16.17
C ASP A 469 19.60 -0.46 17.20
N LEU A 470 19.58 0.04 18.43
CA LEU A 470 20.45 -0.31 19.54
C LEU A 470 19.81 -1.40 20.39
N VAL A 471 20.40 -2.59 20.36
CA VAL A 471 19.97 -3.72 21.20
C VAL A 471 21.02 -4.06 22.26
N VAL A 472 20.60 -4.56 23.42
CA VAL A 472 21.49 -5.21 24.39
C VAL A 472 21.72 -6.67 23.97
N ASP A 473 22.72 -6.86 23.10
CA ASP A 473 23.08 -8.12 22.43
C ASP A 473 23.53 -9.23 23.41
N SER A 474 24.21 -8.87 24.51
CA SER A 474 24.55 -9.80 25.59
C SER A 474 24.55 -9.15 26.96
N LEU A 475 24.31 -9.95 27.99
CA LEU A 475 24.38 -9.56 29.40
C LEU A 475 24.78 -10.77 30.25
N ASP A 476 26.01 -10.76 30.74
CA ASP A 476 26.67 -11.86 31.45
C ASP A 476 27.34 -11.36 32.75
N TYR A 477 27.74 -12.29 33.62
CA TYR A 477 28.46 -11.98 34.85
C TYR A 477 29.48 -13.06 35.25
N GLN A 478 30.48 -12.66 36.02
CA GLN A 478 31.47 -13.56 36.63
C GLN A 478 31.73 -13.16 38.10
N PRO A 479 31.93 -14.12 39.02
CA PRO A 479 31.91 -15.57 38.81
C PRO A 479 30.49 -16.13 38.57
N VAL A 480 30.38 -17.32 37.95
CA VAL A 480 29.09 -17.96 37.59
C VAL A 480 28.24 -18.30 38.83
N GLU A 481 28.88 -18.57 39.96
CA GLU A 481 28.25 -18.87 41.25
C GLU A 481 28.76 -17.89 42.32
N PRO A 482 28.31 -16.62 42.30
CA PRO A 482 28.84 -15.60 43.18
C PRO A 482 28.30 -15.71 44.61
N SER A 483 29.15 -15.34 45.55
CA SER A 483 28.89 -15.23 46.98
C SER A 483 28.96 -13.78 47.44
N ILE A 484 28.51 -13.50 48.66
CA ILE A 484 28.62 -12.16 49.27
C ILE A 484 30.07 -11.64 49.43
N SER A 485 31.07 -12.53 49.33
CA SER A 485 32.50 -12.17 49.35
C SER A 485 33.08 -11.84 47.97
N ASP A 486 32.36 -12.13 46.89
CA ASP A 486 32.89 -11.99 45.54
C ASP A 486 32.71 -10.58 44.98
N LEU A 487 33.73 -10.11 44.28
CA LEU A 487 33.61 -8.95 43.40
C LEU A 487 33.05 -9.43 42.05
N ILE A 488 31.76 -9.21 41.84
CA ILE A 488 31.06 -9.63 40.62
C ILE A 488 31.35 -8.64 39.51
N THR A 489 31.80 -9.13 38.35
CA THR A 489 31.94 -8.33 37.12
C THR A 489 30.80 -8.68 36.17
N PHE A 490 29.91 -7.73 35.94
CA PHE A 490 28.89 -7.80 34.90
C PHE A 490 29.44 -7.22 33.60
N SER A 491 29.09 -7.84 32.48
CA SER A 491 29.47 -7.44 31.13
C SER A 491 28.20 -7.37 30.27
N ALA A 492 27.89 -6.20 29.72
CA ALA A 492 26.82 -6.02 28.75
C ALA A 492 27.42 -5.60 27.40
N THR A 493 26.86 -6.10 26.31
CA THR A 493 27.25 -5.69 24.95
C THR A 493 26.05 -5.02 24.29
N VAL A 494 26.25 -3.78 23.85
CA VAL A 494 25.29 -3.05 23.01
C VAL A 494 25.69 -3.24 21.55
N LYS A 495 24.74 -3.42 20.65
CA LYS A 495 24.97 -3.56 19.22
C LYS A 495 24.02 -2.67 18.43
N ASN A 496 24.52 -2.02 17.39
CA ASN A 496 23.65 -1.39 16.40
C ASN A 496 23.27 -2.43 15.32
N ILE A 497 22.03 -2.92 15.34
CA ILE A 497 21.47 -3.83 14.33
C ILE A 497 20.73 -3.09 13.20
N GLY A 498 20.67 -1.75 13.25
CA GLY A 498 20.00 -0.90 12.28
C GLY A 498 20.80 -0.66 11.01
N GLU A 499 20.26 0.16 10.10
CA GLU A 499 20.85 0.38 8.77
C GLU A 499 21.74 1.63 8.67
N THR A 500 21.72 2.52 9.67
CA THR A 500 22.57 3.71 9.75
C THR A 500 23.30 3.81 11.08
N THR A 501 24.27 4.72 11.15
CA THR A 501 25.05 4.97 12.36
C THR A 501 24.15 5.47 13.50
N ALA A 502 24.30 4.87 14.68
CA ALA A 502 23.74 5.37 15.91
C ALA A 502 24.61 6.51 16.42
N GLU A 503 23.98 7.63 16.80
CA GLU A 503 24.67 8.68 17.54
C GLU A 503 25.01 8.21 18.97
N THR A 504 25.74 9.02 19.72
CA THR A 504 26.09 8.67 21.11
C THR A 504 24.84 8.61 21.98
N SER A 505 24.75 7.62 22.87
CA SER A 505 23.61 7.46 23.78
C SER A 505 24.05 7.08 25.20
N ILE A 506 23.09 6.96 26.11
CA ILE A 506 23.30 6.54 27.50
C ILE A 506 22.68 5.18 27.77
N LEU A 507 23.46 4.25 28.32
CA LEU A 507 22.99 2.98 28.84
C LEU A 507 22.82 3.06 30.36
N SER A 508 21.72 2.52 30.88
CA SER A 508 21.48 2.32 32.31
C SER A 508 21.68 0.86 32.70
N PHE A 509 22.43 0.63 33.78
CA PHE A 509 22.75 -0.68 34.32
C PHE A 509 22.28 -0.75 35.77
N LYS A 510 21.17 -1.44 36.03
CA LYS A 510 20.49 -1.50 37.34
C LYS A 510 20.59 -2.89 37.96
N ILE A 511 20.95 -2.97 39.23
CA ILE A 511 21.10 -4.24 39.97
C ILE A 511 20.21 -4.21 41.22
N GLY A 512 19.26 -5.15 41.30
CA GLY A 512 18.34 -5.29 42.40
C GLY A 512 17.40 -4.10 42.57
N GLY A 513 17.27 -3.61 43.81
CA GLY A 513 16.34 -2.56 44.21
C GLY A 513 16.84 -1.12 43.99
N GLU A 514 17.92 -0.91 43.23
CA GLU A 514 18.44 0.43 42.95
C GLU A 514 17.36 1.34 42.36
N THR A 515 17.13 2.52 42.95
CA THR A 515 16.15 3.47 42.41
C THR A 515 16.56 3.93 41.02
N ASN A 516 17.83 4.33 40.86
CA ASN A 516 18.45 4.71 39.60
C ASN A 516 19.62 3.76 39.31
N GLY A 517 19.68 3.21 38.10
CA GLY A 517 20.82 2.40 37.66
C GLY A 517 22.08 3.25 37.44
N ALA A 518 23.24 2.60 37.37
CA ALA A 518 24.47 3.28 36.96
C ALA A 518 24.43 3.58 35.46
N GLU A 519 24.75 4.82 35.08
CA GLU A 519 24.74 5.26 33.69
C GLU A 519 26.13 5.14 33.05
N PHE A 520 26.17 4.72 31.79
CA PHE A 520 27.37 4.60 30.98
C PHE A 520 27.17 5.24 29.61
N ARG A 521 28.17 5.96 29.11
CA ARG A 521 28.15 6.49 27.75
C ARG A 521 28.41 5.37 26.75
N VAL A 522 27.56 5.29 25.73
CA VAL A 522 27.74 4.46 24.54
C VAL A 522 28.21 5.39 23.42
N PRO A 523 29.37 5.11 22.78
CA PRO A 523 29.84 5.92 21.66
C PRO A 523 28.92 5.74 20.44
N SER A 524 29.12 6.56 19.41
CA SER A 524 28.46 6.33 18.13
C SER A 524 28.84 4.95 17.58
N LEU A 525 27.86 4.20 17.09
CA LEU A 525 28.04 2.84 16.58
C LEU A 525 27.61 2.77 15.11
N GLN A 526 28.52 2.39 14.24
CA GLN A 526 28.19 2.07 12.85
C GLN A 526 27.28 0.83 12.77
N LYS A 527 26.68 0.61 11.60
CA LYS A 527 25.89 -0.60 11.34
C LYS A 527 26.70 -1.87 11.70
N GLY A 528 26.13 -2.70 12.56
CA GLY A 528 26.72 -3.96 13.02
C GLY A 528 27.81 -3.83 14.08
N GLU A 529 28.20 -2.60 14.46
CA GLU A 529 29.21 -2.35 15.47
C GLU A 529 28.68 -2.63 16.88
N THR A 530 29.59 -3.02 17.78
CA THR A 530 29.29 -3.38 19.16
C THR A 530 30.14 -2.59 20.15
N TYR A 531 29.60 -2.33 21.34
CA TYR A 531 30.31 -1.72 22.45
C TYR A 531 30.00 -2.42 23.78
N SER A 532 31.04 -2.75 24.55
CA SER A 532 30.89 -3.45 25.82
C SER A 532 30.99 -2.50 27.01
N VAL A 533 30.06 -2.66 27.95
CA VAL A 533 30.02 -1.95 29.23
C VAL A 533 30.26 -2.95 30.36
N PHE A 534 31.10 -2.55 31.32
CA PHE A 534 31.43 -3.37 32.48
C PHE A 534 31.01 -2.67 33.77
N ARG A 535 30.35 -3.41 34.66
CA ARG A 535 30.01 -2.95 36.01
C ARG A 535 30.53 -3.95 37.04
N ARG A 536 31.34 -3.48 37.99
CA ARG A 536 31.87 -4.31 39.09
C ARG A 536 31.22 -3.92 40.41
N ILE A 537 30.71 -4.90 41.14
CA ILE A 537 30.07 -4.66 42.44
C ILE A 537 30.17 -5.91 43.32
N GLN A 538 30.31 -5.68 44.62
CA GLN A 538 30.14 -6.71 45.64
C GLN A 538 28.75 -6.55 46.26
N LEU A 539 27.98 -7.63 46.32
CA LEU A 539 26.60 -7.62 46.83
C LEU A 539 26.57 -8.10 48.29
N ALA A 540 25.94 -7.32 49.17
CA ALA A 540 26.01 -7.52 50.62
C ALA A 540 25.02 -8.57 51.16
N ALA A 541 24.08 -9.06 50.36
CA ALA A 541 23.06 -10.01 50.80
C ALA A 541 23.00 -11.24 49.90
N ALA A 542 22.93 -12.43 50.52
CA ALA A 542 22.69 -13.69 49.83
C ALA A 542 21.21 -13.78 49.43
N GLN A 543 20.90 -13.43 48.19
CA GLN A 543 19.54 -13.43 47.66
C GLN A 543 19.55 -13.47 46.11
N ASN A 544 18.35 -13.49 45.53
CA ASN A 544 18.18 -13.29 44.10
C ASN A 544 18.09 -11.79 43.77
N TYR A 545 18.84 -11.37 42.76
CA TYR A 545 18.83 -10.03 42.21
C TYR A 545 18.30 -10.05 40.78
N LEU A 546 17.52 -9.03 40.42
CA LEU A 546 17.23 -8.72 39.02
C LEU A 546 18.30 -7.77 38.51
N VAL A 547 18.85 -8.06 37.35
CA VAL A 547 19.84 -7.21 36.68
C VAL A 547 19.22 -6.75 35.38
N THR A 548 18.98 -5.46 35.27
CA THR A 548 18.35 -4.82 34.11
C THR A 548 19.35 -3.90 33.44
N VAL A 549 19.54 -4.09 32.14
CA VAL A 549 20.33 -3.20 31.30
C VAL A 549 19.44 -2.64 30.22
N LYS A 550 19.40 -1.32 30.08
CA LYS A 550 18.67 -0.64 29.02
C LYS A 550 19.57 0.35 28.30
N THR A 551 19.79 0.16 27.00
CA THR A 551 20.49 1.13 26.15
C THR A 551 19.57 2.26 25.74
N ASP A 552 20.14 3.40 25.36
CA ASP A 552 19.44 4.65 25.04
C ASP A 552 18.31 5.02 26.03
N ILE A 553 18.63 5.02 27.33
CA ILE A 553 17.65 5.24 28.41
C ILE A 553 16.97 6.62 28.38
N ARG A 554 17.56 7.56 27.63
CA ARG A 554 17.09 8.94 27.48
C ARG A 554 16.37 9.19 26.16
N GLU A 555 16.22 8.16 25.32
CA GLU A 555 15.59 8.26 23.99
C GLU A 555 16.28 9.35 23.14
N GLU A 556 17.62 9.37 23.19
CA GLU A 556 18.47 10.35 22.49
C GLU A 556 18.68 9.96 21.03
N VAL A 557 18.56 8.67 20.70
CA VAL A 557 18.71 8.14 19.35
C VAL A 557 17.32 7.88 18.77
N ASN A 558 17.08 8.37 17.56
CA ASN A 558 15.84 8.07 16.85
C ASN A 558 16.00 6.72 16.14
N GLU A 559 15.47 5.65 16.73
CA GLU A 559 15.75 4.27 16.31
C GLU A 559 14.68 3.65 15.39
N SER A 560 14.97 2.49 14.79
CA SER A 560 13.98 1.64 14.11
C SER A 560 12.94 1.09 15.07
N SER A 561 13.39 0.78 16.28
CA SER A 561 12.62 0.15 17.34
C SER A 561 13.22 0.59 18.67
N ASP A 562 12.42 1.16 19.56
CA ASP A 562 12.84 1.44 20.94
C ASP A 562 12.46 0.27 21.89
N GLY A 563 11.76 -0.74 21.36
CA GLY A 563 11.15 -1.83 22.12
C GLY A 563 12.11 -2.98 22.47
N ASN A 564 13.31 -2.97 21.91
CA ASN A 564 14.35 -4.01 22.04
C ASN A 564 15.61 -3.52 22.79
N ASN A 565 15.56 -2.33 23.39
CA ASN A 565 16.71 -1.71 24.04
C ASN A 565 16.99 -2.28 25.45
N GLU A 566 16.13 -3.16 25.99
CA GLU A 566 16.24 -3.66 27.37
C GLU A 566 16.50 -5.17 27.43
N ARG A 567 17.38 -5.57 28.36
CA ARG A 567 17.60 -6.97 28.72
C ARG A 567 17.66 -7.15 30.23
N VAL A 568 17.03 -8.23 30.71
CA VAL A 568 16.95 -8.57 32.13
C VAL A 568 17.47 -10.00 32.37
N ILE A 569 18.32 -10.17 33.38
CA ILE A 569 18.74 -11.49 33.87
C ILE A 569 18.45 -11.62 35.38
N LYS A 570 18.35 -12.86 35.86
CA LYS A 570 18.29 -13.19 37.29
C LYS A 570 19.67 -13.65 37.74
N LEU A 571 20.18 -13.01 38.79
CA LEU A 571 21.42 -13.40 39.47
C LEU A 571 21.08 -13.99 40.84
N LYS A 572 21.67 -15.14 41.18
CA LYS A 572 21.61 -15.70 42.53
C LYS A 572 22.95 -15.51 43.24
N VAL A 573 22.93 -14.82 44.38
CA VAL A 573 24.10 -14.67 45.26
C VAL A 573 23.95 -15.59 46.47
N LYS A 574 24.99 -16.34 46.80
CA LYS A 574 25.03 -17.31 47.90
C LYS A 574 25.68 -16.76 49.16
#